data_AF-A0A139A6P0-F1
#
_entry.id   AF-A0A139A6P0-F1
#
_cell.length_a   1.000
_cell.length_b   1.000
_cell.length_c   1.000
_cell.angle_alpha   90.00
_cell.angle_beta   90.00
_cell.angle_gamma   90.00
#
_symmetry.space_group_name_H-M   'P 1'
#
loop_
_entity.id
_entity.type
_entity.pdbx_description
1 polymer ?
#
loop_
_entity_poly.entity_id
_entity_poly.type
_entity_poly.pdbx_seq_one_letter_code
_entity_poly.pdbx_strand_id
1 'polypeptide(L)'
;DPHSVLDLPYDAPIEKVNRAYKKSALKYHPDKTDDPNERKLYTVLTSVVEALRDSNTRERYNFYLKRGFPRWRGTGYYYSHFKPSMRFVIVFIFLVISIAHYLAGM
;
A
#
# COMPACT_ATOMS: atom_id res chain seq x y z
N ASP A 1 -8.64 1.12 12.74
CA ASP A 1 -9.04 0.20 11.66
C ASP A 1 -10.19 0.86 10.90
N PRO A 2 -10.19 0.98 9.57
CA PRO A 2 -11.29 1.48 8.76
C PRO A 2 -12.70 1.11 9.26
N HIS A 3 -12.91 -0.14 9.67
CA HIS A 3 -14.19 -0.61 10.20
C HIS A 3 -14.53 -0.09 11.61
N SER A 4 -13.50 0.19 12.43
CA SER A 4 -13.68 0.75 13.77
C SER A 4 -14.09 2.22 13.75
N VAL A 5 -13.87 2.93 12.63
CA VAL A 5 -14.29 4.34 12.46
C VAL A 5 -15.81 4.45 12.24
N LEU A 6 -16.42 3.43 11.64
CA LEU A 6 -17.85 3.37 11.37
C LEU A 6 -18.63 2.51 12.36
N ASP A 7 -17.93 1.85 13.28
CA ASP A 7 -18.50 0.93 14.27
C ASP A 7 -19.35 -0.18 13.63
N LEU A 8 -18.85 -0.72 12.51
CA LEU A 8 -19.53 -1.74 11.70
C LEU A 8 -18.72 -3.04 11.66
N PRO A 9 -19.39 -4.21 11.61
CA PRO A 9 -18.69 -5.47 11.39
C PRO A 9 -18.03 -5.51 10.00
N TYR A 10 -16.94 -6.27 9.88
CA TYR A 10 -16.18 -6.45 8.63
C TYR A 10 -17.02 -6.95 7.44
N ASP A 11 -18.11 -7.66 7.75
CA ASP A 11 -19.04 -8.23 6.78
C ASP A 11 -20.29 -7.36 6.54
N ALA A 12 -20.31 -6.10 7.03
CA ALA A 12 -21.48 -5.24 6.87
C ALA A 12 -21.81 -5.00 5.37
N PRO A 13 -23.07 -5.13 4.94
CA PRO A 13 -23.45 -4.83 3.56
C PRO A 13 -23.18 -3.36 3.24
N ILE A 14 -22.88 -3.08 1.97
CA ILE A 14 -22.48 -1.74 1.50
C ILE A 14 -23.55 -0.67 1.81
N GLU A 15 -24.82 -1.06 1.85
CA GLU A 15 -25.93 -0.19 2.22
C GLU A 15 -25.80 0.34 3.66
N LYS A 16 -25.38 -0.52 4.60
CA LYS A 16 -25.13 -0.12 5.99
C LYS A 16 -23.92 0.81 6.09
N VAL A 17 -22.87 0.55 5.30
CA VAL A 17 -21.69 1.43 5.19
C VAL A 17 -22.11 2.82 4.69
N ASN A 18 -22.89 2.88 3.61
CA ASN A 18 -23.39 4.15 3.05
C ASN A 18 -24.29 4.90 4.04
N ARG A 19 -25.16 4.20 4.77
CA ARG A 19 -26.02 4.79 5.79
C ARG A 19 -25.22 5.36 6.96
N ALA A 20 -24.26 4.60 7.48
CA ALA A 20 -23.38 5.02 8.56
C ALA A 20 -22.52 6.23 8.14
N TYR A 21 -21.95 6.17 6.93
CA TYR A 21 -21.20 7.29 6.35
C TYR A 21 -22.05 8.54 6.27
N LYS A 22 -23.28 8.46 5.73
CA LYS A 22 -24.16 9.64 5.61
C LYS A 22 -24.43 10.28 6.98
N LYS A 23 -24.61 9.48 8.03
CA LYS A 23 -24.81 9.97 9.40
C LYS A 23 -23.57 10.67 9.95
N SER A 24 -22.39 10.07 9.79
CA SER A 24 -21.13 10.62 10.30
C SER A 24 -20.64 11.82 9.49
N ALA A 25 -20.77 11.78 8.16
CA ALA A 25 -20.42 12.87 7.26
C ALA A 25 -21.24 14.13 7.55
N LEU A 26 -22.52 13.98 7.90
CA LEU A 26 -23.37 15.11 8.28
C LEU A 26 -22.93 15.75 9.61
N LYS A 27 -22.35 14.95 10.52
CA LYS A 27 -21.88 15.41 11.84
C LYS A 27 -20.56 16.15 11.75
N TYR A 28 -19.62 15.65 10.96
CA TYR A 28 -18.24 16.14 10.90
C TYR A 28 -17.95 16.97 9.63
N HIS A 29 -18.99 17.45 8.94
CA HIS A 29 -18.81 18.19 7.69
C HIS A 29 -18.00 19.47 7.92
N PRO A 30 -17.02 19.81 7.06
CA PRO A 30 -16.15 20.98 7.24
C PRO A 30 -16.89 22.33 7.25
N ASP A 31 -18.14 22.35 6.77
CA ASP A 31 -19.02 23.52 6.80
C ASP A 31 -19.73 23.71 8.16
N LYS A 32 -19.92 22.62 8.93
CA LYS A 32 -20.66 22.63 10.19
C LYS A 32 -19.76 22.68 11.42
N THR A 33 -18.51 22.23 11.28
CA THR A 33 -17.54 22.26 12.36
C THR A 33 -16.26 22.98 11.94
N ASP A 34 -15.79 23.91 12.76
CA ASP A 34 -14.54 24.61 12.53
C ASP A 34 -13.31 23.90 13.10
N ASP A 35 -13.51 22.91 13.98
CA ASP A 35 -12.42 22.21 14.66
C ASP A 35 -11.50 21.46 13.67
N PRO A 36 -10.18 21.69 13.72
CA PRO A 36 -9.22 21.06 12.81
C PRO A 36 -9.16 19.53 12.98
N ASN A 37 -9.49 19.01 14.17
CA ASN A 37 -9.53 17.58 14.43
C ASN A 37 -10.74 16.90 13.76
N GLU A 38 -11.90 17.56 13.74
CA GLU A 38 -13.10 17.03 13.08
C GLU A 38 -12.95 17.03 11.57
N ARG A 39 -12.31 18.06 11.00
CA ARG A 39 -11.96 18.10 9.58
C ARG A 39 -11.05 16.94 9.19
N LYS A 40 -10.02 16.64 9.98
CA LYS A 40 -9.15 15.47 9.76
C LYS A 40 -9.94 14.17 9.83
N LEU A 41 -10.83 14.04 10.81
CA LEU A 41 -11.69 12.87 10.96
C LEU A 41 -12.59 12.67 9.73
N TYR A 42 -13.17 13.74 9.19
CA TYR A 42 -13.99 13.71 7.99
C TYR A 42 -13.21 13.22 6.76
N THR A 43 -11.98 13.72 6.56
CA THR A 43 -11.10 13.25 5.48
C THR A 43 -10.78 11.77 5.62
N VAL A 44 -10.44 11.31 6.82
CA VAL A 44 -10.18 9.88 7.10
C VAL A 44 -11.42 9.04 6.87
N LEU A 45 -12.59 9.49 7.33
CA LEU A 45 -13.87 8.79 7.12
C LEU A 45 -14.17 8.63 5.62
N THR A 46 -13.95 9.68 4.84
CA THR A 46 -14.24 9.70 3.40
C THR A 46 -13.36 8.69 2.66
N SER A 47 -12.04 8.74 2.89
CA SER A 47 -11.09 7.79 2.27
C SER A 47 -11.37 6.33 2.64
N VAL A 48 -11.75 6.06 3.89
CA VAL A 48 -12.16 4.73 4.34
C VAL A 48 -13.40 4.24 3.61
N VAL A 49 -14.43 5.07 3.51
CA VAL A 49 -15.70 4.67 2.87
C VAL A 49 -15.52 4.46 1.37
N GLU A 50 -14.70 5.27 0.73
CA GLU A 50 -14.34 5.08 -0.68
C GLU A 50 -13.67 3.72 -0.92
N ALA A 51 -12.70 3.34 -0.08
CA ALA A 51 -12.07 2.02 -0.15
C ALA A 51 -13.03 0.86 0.14
N LEU A 52 -14.03 1.06 1.01
CA LEU A 52 -15.05 0.06 1.34
C LEU A 52 -16.18 -0.04 0.30
N ARG A 53 -16.35 0.98 -0.54
CA ARG A 53 -17.35 1.02 -1.60
C ARG A 53 -16.99 0.14 -2.79
N ASP A 54 -15.71 0.07 -3.12
CA ASP A 54 -15.24 -0.83 -4.16
C ASP A 54 -15.13 -2.27 -3.63
N SER A 55 -15.87 -3.19 -4.26
CA SER A 55 -15.88 -4.61 -3.87
C SER A 55 -14.50 -5.25 -4.02
N ASN A 56 -13.73 -4.87 -5.06
CA ASN A 56 -12.40 -5.41 -5.29
C ASN A 56 -11.42 -4.95 -4.20
N THR A 57 -11.38 -3.65 -3.93
CA THR A 57 -10.54 -3.07 -2.87
C THR A 57 -10.92 -3.62 -1.50
N ARG A 58 -12.21 -3.78 -1.22
CA ARG A 58 -12.71 -4.37 0.03
C ARG A 58 -12.29 -5.83 0.20
N GLU A 59 -12.40 -6.65 -0.83
CA GLU A 59 -11.98 -8.05 -0.79
C GLU A 59 -10.47 -8.15 -0.56
N ARG A 60 -9.68 -7.37 -1.29
CA ARG A 60 -8.21 -7.33 -1.14
C ARG A 60 -7.80 -6.88 0.25
N TYR A 61 -8.48 -5.88 0.80
CA TYR A 61 -8.25 -5.41 2.16
C TYR A 61 -8.56 -6.52 3.19
N ASN A 62 -9.74 -7.14 3.11
CA ASN A 62 -10.14 -8.23 4.00
C ASN A 62 -9.21 -9.44 3.92
N PHE A 63 -8.71 -9.74 2.73
CA PHE A 63 -7.71 -10.79 2.51
C PHE A 63 -6.43 -10.53 3.30
N TYR A 64 -5.85 -9.33 3.18
CA TYR A 64 -4.63 -8.96 3.89
C TYR A 64 -4.85 -8.73 5.38
N LEU A 65 -6.06 -8.35 5.80
CA LEU A 65 -6.39 -8.25 7.23
C LEU A 65 -6.32 -9.63 7.90
N LYS A 66 -6.83 -10.68 7.23
CA LYS A 66 -6.82 -12.06 7.74
C LYS A 66 -5.46 -12.76 7.60
N ARG A 67 -4.75 -12.50 6.50
CA ARG A 67 -3.49 -13.21 6.14
C ARG A 67 -2.22 -12.43 6.46
N GLY A 68 -2.35 -11.17 6.85
CA GLY A 68 -1.25 -10.22 7.01
C GLY A 68 -0.95 -9.45 5.72
N PHE A 69 -0.53 -8.20 5.85
CA PHE A 69 -0.09 -7.38 4.73
C PHE A 69 1.30 -7.81 4.24
N PRO A 70 1.55 -7.79 2.92
CA PRO A 70 2.90 -8.03 2.40
C PRO A 70 3.81 -6.93 2.94
N ARG A 71 4.76 -7.31 3.80
CA ARG A 71 5.80 -6.40 4.24
C ARG A 71 6.75 -6.19 3.08
N TRP A 72 6.73 -5.00 2.49
CA TRP A 72 7.76 -4.61 1.52
C TRP A 72 9.12 -4.65 2.22
N ARG A 73 10.00 -5.57 1.81
CA ARG A 73 11.32 -5.78 2.42
C ARG A 73 12.41 -4.86 1.85
N GLY A 74 12.02 -3.80 1.15
CA GLY A 74 12.95 -2.87 0.51
C GLY A 74 13.66 -3.44 -0.72
N THR A 75 14.40 -2.57 -1.43
CA THR A 75 15.41 -2.98 -2.42
C THR A 75 16.57 -3.76 -1.79
N GLY A 76 16.74 -3.66 -0.46
CA GLY A 76 17.70 -4.42 0.32
C GLY A 76 17.50 -5.94 0.23
N TYR A 77 16.30 -6.44 -0.07
CA TYR A 77 16.06 -7.87 -0.32
C TYR A 77 16.92 -8.39 -1.48
N TYR A 78 17.04 -7.64 -2.57
CA TYR A 78 17.87 -8.01 -3.73
C TYR A 78 19.37 -8.05 -3.38
N TYR A 79 19.86 -7.09 -2.61
CA TYR A 79 21.26 -7.02 -2.18
C TYR A 79 21.63 -8.03 -1.09
N SER A 80 20.65 -8.48 -0.30
CA SER A 80 20.91 -9.39 0.83
C SER A 80 21.29 -10.82 0.40
N HIS A 81 20.79 -11.28 -0.75
CA HIS A 81 20.98 -12.65 -1.22
C HIS A 81 22.11 -12.78 -2.26
N PHE A 82 22.32 -11.77 -3.10
CA PHE A 82 23.42 -11.77 -4.08
C PHE A 82 24.52 -10.81 -3.64
N LYS A 83 25.50 -11.34 -2.91
CA LYS A 83 26.73 -10.64 -2.54
C LYS A 83 27.86 -11.16 -3.44
N PRO A 84 28.05 -10.61 -4.66
CA PRO A 84 29.12 -11.08 -5.53
C PRO A 84 30.45 -10.85 -4.81
N SER A 85 31.25 -11.90 -4.71
CA SER A 85 32.58 -11.79 -4.11
C SER A 85 33.43 -10.81 -4.93
N MET A 86 34.33 -10.07 -4.27
CA MET A 86 35.18 -9.08 -4.95
C MET A 86 35.98 -9.70 -6.11
N ARG A 87 36.42 -10.97 -5.95
CA ARG A 87 37.11 -11.74 -7.00
C ARG A 87 36.21 -12.04 -8.20
N PHE A 88 34.95 -12.39 -7.96
CA PHE A 88 33.98 -12.67 -9.02
C PHE A 88 33.72 -11.43 -9.88
N VAL A 89 33.59 -10.26 -9.26
CA VAL A 89 33.38 -8.99 -9.97
C VAL A 89 34.59 -8.67 -10.85
N ILE A 90 35.80 -8.82 -10.33
CA ILE A 90 37.04 -8.54 -11.07
C ILE A 90 37.14 -9.43 -12.32
N VAL A 91 36.97 -10.75 -12.17
CA VAL A 91 37.03 -11.70 -13.29
C VAL A 91 35.94 -11.41 -14.33
N PHE A 92 34.72 -11.11 -13.90
CA PHE A 92 33.62 -10.77 -14.80
C PHE A 92 33.92 -9.51 -15.63
N ILE A 93 34.46 -8.45 -15.00
CA ILE A 93 34.84 -7.21 -15.69
C ILE A 93 35.93 -7.49 -16.73
N PHE A 94 36.99 -8.23 -16.37
CA PHE A 94 38.05 -8.58 -17.32
C PHE A 94 37.53 -9.41 -18.49
N LEU A 95 36.60 -10.34 -18.25
CA LEU A 95 36.01 -11.17 -19.28
C LEU A 95 35.16 -10.34 -20.26
N VAL A 96 34.33 -9.42 -19.75
CA VAL A 96 33.52 -8.53 -20.60
C VAL A 96 34.41 -7.60 -21.44
N ILE A 97 35.45 -7.01 -20.85
CA ILE A 97 36.38 -6.13 -21.56
C ILE A 97 37.17 -6.91 -22.63
N SER A 98 37.56 -8.14 -22.33
CA SER A 98 38.28 -9.01 -23.27
C SER A 98 37.43 -9.39 -24.48
N ILE A 99 36.16 -9.74 -24.25
CA ILE A 99 35.20 -10.04 -25.33
C ILE A 99 34.95 -8.79 -26.19
N ALA A 100 34.77 -7.63 -25.56
CA ALA A 100 34.57 -6.38 -26.28
C ALA A 100 35.76 -6.01 -27.17
N HIS A 101 37.00 -6.18 -26.67
CA HIS A 101 38.21 -5.97 -27.48
C HIS A 101 38.31 -6.94 -28.65
N TYR A 102 37.98 -8.22 -28.43
CA TYR A 102 38.00 -9.23 -29.48
C TYR A 102 37.02 -8.91 -30.60
N LEU A 103 35.81 -8.45 -30.26
CA LEU A 103 34.79 -8.07 -31.23
C LEU A 103 35.10 -6.75 -31.95
N ALA A 104 35.75 -5.79 -31.29
CA ALA A 104 36.14 -4.52 -31.90
C ALA A 104 37.38 -4.63 -32.81
N GLY A 105 38.22 -5.65 -32.59
CA GLY A 105 39.42 -5.93 -33.39
C GLY A 105 39.21 -6.94 -34.52
N MET A 106 37.99 -7.50 -34.67
CA MET A 106 37.58 -8.37 -35.77
C MET A 106 37.02 -7.56 -36.95
#